data_AF-A0A6N4XTJ0-F1
#
_entry.id   AF-A0A6N4XTJ0-F1
#
_cell.length_a   1.000
_cell.length_b   1.000
_cell.length_c   1.000
_cell.angle_alpha   90.00
_cell.angle_beta   90.00
_cell.angle_gamma   90.00
#
_symmetry.space_group_name_H-M   'P 1'
#
loop_
_entity.id
_entity.type
_entity.pdbx_description
1 polymer ?
#
loop_
_entity_poly.entity_id
_entity_poly.type
_entity_poly.pdbx_seq_one_letter_code
_entity_poly.pdbx_strand_id
1 'polypeptide(L)'
;MKKGTIIFIGIVVLCIFLYYAFGVFSSSVGWYGYQKWKYRGGTTTIKEAKQRKVFVKELEYKIVDSANLNGFYFKPYIEKGFKYGYHSMEDTRIDNFSNYPYNLSYERNKNDSISLDIFSDDKKKLDSCDVVWGYLKQPYLQDTIRIKINGAGNQKGIIKIW
;
A
#
# COMPACT_ATOMS: atom_id res chain seq x y z
N MET A 1 -4.44 -8.06 -53.45
CA MET A 1 -5.04 -8.61 -52.22
C MET A 1 -6.55 -8.70 -52.40
N LYS A 2 -7.19 -9.81 -52.01
CA LYS A 2 -8.67 -9.94 -52.13
C LYS A 2 -9.33 -8.91 -51.20
N LYS A 3 -10.43 -8.28 -51.62
CA LYS A 3 -11.17 -7.29 -50.82
C LYS A 3 -11.47 -7.79 -49.39
N GLY A 4 -11.77 -9.08 -49.23
CA GLY A 4 -11.99 -9.71 -47.93
C GLY A 4 -10.77 -9.67 -47.00
N THR A 5 -9.54 -9.80 -47.52
CA THR A 5 -8.32 -9.70 -46.72
C THR A 5 -8.10 -8.29 -46.18
N ILE A 6 -8.41 -7.26 -46.99
CA ILE A 6 -8.29 -5.86 -46.58
C ILE A 6 -9.32 -5.53 -45.48
N ILE A 7 -10.56 -5.99 -45.64
CA ILE A 7 -11.63 -5.82 -44.64
C ILE A 7 -11.24 -6.51 -43.33
N PHE A 8 -10.73 -7.75 -43.39
CA PHE A 8 -10.30 -8.49 -42.20
C PHE A 8 -9.16 -7.79 -41.45
N ILE A 9 -8.13 -7.32 -42.16
CA ILE A 9 -7.03 -6.55 -41.55
C ILE A 9 -7.57 -5.28 -40.88
N GLY A 10 -8.48 -4.57 -41.54
CA GLY A 10 -9.12 -3.37 -40.98
C GLY A 10 -9.87 -3.65 -39.67
N ILE A 11 -10.61 -4.76 -39.59
CA ILE A 11 -11.31 -5.18 -38.37
C ILE A 11 -10.31 -5.50 -37.25
N VAL A 12 -9.25 -6.25 -37.54
CA VAL A 12 -8.23 -6.59 -36.53
C VAL A 12 -7.56 -5.33 -35.97
N VAL A 13 -7.18 -4.38 -36.83
CA VAL A 13 -6.59 -3.11 -36.40
C VAL A 13 -7.57 -2.29 -35.56
N LEU A 14 -8.85 -2.24 -35.96
CA LEU A 14 -9.89 -1.55 -35.19
C LEU A 14 -10.10 -2.17 -33.81
N CYS A 15 -10.14 -3.51 -33.71
CA CYS A 15 -10.27 -4.22 -32.44
C CYS A 15 -9.09 -3.93 -31.51
N ILE A 16 -7.86 -3.92 -32.04
CA ILE A 16 -6.66 -3.56 -31.27
C ILE A 16 -6.77 -2.12 -30.78
N PHE A 17 -7.15 -1.18 -31.65
CA PHE A 17 -7.33 0.22 -31.27
C PHE A 17 -8.38 0.40 -30.17
N LEU A 18 -9.54 -0.24 -30.33
CA LEU A 18 -10.62 -0.20 -29.33
C LEU A 18 -10.15 -0.79 -27.99
N TYR A 19 -9.42 -1.90 -28.00
CA TYR A 19 -8.87 -2.49 -26.78
C TYR A 19 -8.00 -1.51 -25.99
N TYR A 20 -7.06 -0.82 -26.67
CA TYR A 20 -6.23 0.18 -26.01
C TYR A 20 -7.02 1.42 -25.57
N ALA A 21 -7.95 1.91 -26.39
CA ALA A 21 -8.81 3.04 -26.04
C ALA A 21 -9.68 2.74 -24.80
N PHE A 22 -10.27 1.55 -24.73
CA PHE A 22 -11.00 1.08 -23.55
C PHE A 22 -10.10 0.95 -22.32
N GLY A 23 -8.86 0.50 -22.48
CA GLY A 23 -7.89 0.45 -21.39
C GLY A 23 -7.59 1.83 -20.80
N VAL A 24 -7.33 2.82 -21.65
CA VAL A 24 -7.08 4.22 -21.22
C VAL A 24 -8.32 4.83 -20.59
N PHE A 25 -9.49 4.61 -21.19
CA PHE A 25 -10.75 5.12 -20.65
C PHE A 25 -11.07 4.50 -19.29
N SER A 26 -10.95 3.18 -19.15
CA SER A 26 -11.16 2.46 -17.90
C SER A 26 -10.22 2.95 -16.79
N SER A 27 -8.93 3.11 -17.10
CA SER A 27 -7.94 3.68 -16.17
C SER A 27 -8.31 5.10 -15.72
N SER A 28 -8.72 5.94 -16.68
CA SER A 28 -9.14 7.32 -16.39
C SER A 28 -10.42 7.37 -15.56
N VAL A 29 -11.44 6.58 -15.92
CA VAL A 29 -12.68 6.48 -15.15
C VAL A 29 -12.41 5.95 -13.75
N GLY A 30 -11.52 4.98 -13.59
CA GLY A 30 -11.08 4.53 -12.27
C GLY A 30 -10.40 5.66 -11.48
N TRP A 31 -9.45 6.36 -12.10
CA TRP A 31 -8.72 7.43 -11.45
C TRP A 31 -9.62 8.59 -10.99
N TYR A 32 -10.40 9.14 -11.93
CA TYR A 32 -11.27 10.30 -11.71
C TYR A 32 -12.58 9.95 -11.01
N GLY A 33 -13.16 8.78 -11.29
CA GLY A 33 -14.36 8.28 -10.64
C GLY A 33 -14.11 7.95 -9.17
N TYR A 34 -13.03 7.24 -8.84
CA TYR A 34 -12.65 6.97 -7.44
C TYR A 34 -11.88 8.11 -6.80
N GLN A 35 -11.61 9.23 -7.49
CA GLN A 35 -10.93 10.41 -6.96
C GLN A 35 -9.64 10.08 -6.19
N LYS A 36 -8.78 9.22 -6.75
CA LYS A 36 -7.64 8.61 -6.05
C LYS A 36 -6.73 9.63 -5.34
N TRP A 37 -6.56 10.82 -5.90
CA TRP A 37 -5.76 11.92 -5.32
C TRP A 37 -6.31 12.52 -4.03
N LYS A 38 -7.59 12.32 -3.71
CA LYS A 38 -8.17 12.84 -2.46
C LYS A 38 -7.77 12.02 -1.24
N TYR A 39 -7.53 10.73 -1.47
CA TYR A 39 -7.25 9.77 -0.42
C TYR A 39 -5.78 9.76 -0.06
N ARG A 40 -5.53 9.43 1.20
CA ARG A 40 -4.18 9.25 1.72
C ARG A 40 -3.58 7.97 1.17
N GLY A 41 -2.35 8.06 0.68
CA GLY A 41 -1.56 6.93 0.23
C GLY A 41 -0.68 6.38 1.33
N GLY A 42 -0.12 5.21 1.05
CA GLY A 42 0.96 4.60 1.84
C GLY A 42 1.82 3.75 0.91
N THR A 43 3.09 3.59 1.25
CA THR A 43 4.01 2.75 0.46
C THR A 43 4.07 1.33 1.00
N THR A 44 4.57 0.40 0.18
CA THR A 44 4.71 -1.00 0.59
C THR A 44 6.15 -1.45 0.76
N THR A 45 7.12 -0.56 0.47
CA THR A 45 8.55 -0.81 0.66
C THR A 45 9.27 0.46 1.09
N ILE A 46 10.31 0.31 1.91
CA ILE A 46 11.20 1.39 2.32
C ILE A 46 11.87 2.03 1.10
N LYS A 47 12.20 1.24 0.07
CA LYS A 47 12.76 1.76 -1.19
C LYS A 47 11.81 2.75 -1.86
N GLU A 48 10.53 2.40 -1.97
CA GLU A 48 9.49 3.29 -2.53
C GLU A 48 9.32 4.54 -1.65
N ALA A 49 9.24 4.38 -0.33
CA ALA A 49 9.15 5.50 0.61
C ALA A 49 10.31 6.49 0.47
N LYS A 50 11.53 5.99 0.29
CA LYS A 50 12.74 6.80 0.07
C LYS A 50 12.70 7.51 -1.29
N GLN A 51 12.31 6.81 -2.36
CA GLN A 51 12.17 7.40 -3.70
C GLN A 51 11.14 8.55 -3.73
N ARG A 52 10.03 8.38 -3.01
CA ARG A 52 8.99 9.40 -2.84
C ARG A 52 9.35 10.49 -1.81
N LYS A 53 10.51 10.38 -1.15
CA LYS A 53 10.98 11.30 -0.09
C LYS A 53 10.02 11.42 1.11
N VAL A 54 9.28 10.35 1.41
CA VAL A 54 8.35 10.27 2.55
C VAL A 54 8.88 9.40 3.69
N PHE A 55 9.93 8.59 3.47
CA PHE A 55 10.54 7.80 4.53
C PHE A 55 11.03 8.68 5.70
N VAL A 56 10.72 8.28 6.93
CA VAL A 56 11.16 8.98 8.15
C VAL A 56 12.19 8.13 8.88
N LYS A 57 11.79 6.95 9.35
CA LYS A 57 12.68 6.03 10.07
C LYS A 57 12.18 4.60 10.04
N GLU A 58 13.10 3.66 10.21
CA GLU A 58 12.79 2.26 10.49
C GLU A 58 12.43 2.12 11.97
N LEU A 59 11.56 1.16 12.30
CA LEU A 59 11.19 0.84 13.67
C LEU A 59 11.86 -0.47 14.09
N GLU A 60 12.12 -0.59 15.38
CA GLU A 60 12.63 -1.83 15.94
C GLU A 60 11.48 -2.84 16.05
N TYR A 61 11.81 -4.13 15.89
CA TYR A 61 10.81 -5.17 16.01
C TYR A 61 11.35 -6.48 16.54
N LYS A 62 10.45 -7.27 17.12
CA LYS A 62 10.72 -8.63 17.57
C LYS A 62 9.54 -9.53 17.27
N ILE A 63 9.82 -10.65 16.60
CA ILE A 63 8.86 -11.73 16.43
C ILE A 63 8.86 -12.54 17.74
N VAL A 64 7.73 -12.56 18.43
CA VAL A 64 7.55 -13.18 19.76
C VAL A 64 7.02 -14.61 19.64
N ASP A 65 6.21 -14.84 18.61
CA ASP A 65 5.65 -16.14 18.27
C ASP A 65 5.63 -16.26 16.75
N SER A 66 6.00 -17.44 16.25
CA SER A 66 6.08 -17.73 14.82
C SER A 66 5.86 -19.22 14.55
N ALA A 67 4.60 -19.60 14.39
CA ALA A 67 4.24 -20.93 13.91
C ALA A 67 4.29 -20.93 12.37
N ASN A 68 5.13 -21.80 11.80
CA ASN A 68 5.25 -22.05 10.34
C ASN A 68 5.62 -20.82 9.48
N LEU A 69 6.29 -19.82 10.06
CA LEU A 69 6.76 -18.60 9.38
C LEU A 69 8.25 -18.69 8.98
N ASN A 70 8.62 -19.75 8.27
CA ASN A 70 10.01 -19.93 7.84
C ASN A 70 10.42 -18.85 6.83
N GLY A 71 11.46 -18.06 7.15
CA GLY A 71 11.99 -17.02 6.25
C GLY A 71 11.12 -15.76 6.14
N PHE A 72 10.24 -15.51 7.10
CA PHE A 72 9.35 -14.35 7.09
C PHE A 72 10.14 -13.03 7.11
N TYR A 73 9.94 -12.21 6.07
CA TYR A 73 10.55 -10.89 5.94
C TYR A 73 9.56 -9.80 6.36
N PHE A 74 9.99 -8.99 7.33
CA PHE A 74 9.20 -7.89 7.86
C PHE A 74 10.10 -6.73 8.26
N LYS A 75 9.79 -5.53 7.80
CA LYS A 75 10.42 -4.30 8.28
C LYS A 75 9.36 -3.23 8.54
N PRO A 76 9.08 -2.88 9.79
CA PRO A 76 8.20 -1.78 10.10
C PRO A 76 8.94 -0.45 9.94
N TYR A 77 8.24 0.57 9.47
CA TYR A 77 8.80 1.90 9.32
C TYR A 77 7.71 2.97 9.42
N ILE A 78 8.15 4.19 9.70
CA ILE A 78 7.31 5.37 9.69
C ILE A 78 7.60 6.14 8.41
N GLU A 79 6.53 6.56 7.75
CA GLU A 79 6.58 7.47 6.61
C GLU A 79 5.68 8.67 6.84
N LYS A 80 5.97 9.78 6.15
CA LYS A 80 5.10 10.95 6.10
C LYS A 80 3.83 10.57 5.34
N GLY A 81 2.70 11.05 5.84
CA GLY A 81 1.45 11.05 5.11
C GLY A 81 1.58 11.78 3.79
N PHE A 82 1.02 11.20 2.73
CA PHE A 82 0.98 11.84 1.43
C PHE A 82 -0.29 11.47 0.67
N LYS A 83 -0.56 12.21 -0.39
CA LYS A 83 -1.59 11.93 -1.37
C LYS A 83 -0.96 11.85 -2.75
N TYR A 84 -1.62 11.15 -3.66
CA TYR A 84 -1.21 11.15 -5.05
C TYR A 84 -1.50 12.50 -5.71
N GLY A 85 -0.78 12.82 -6.78
CA GLY A 85 -1.06 13.97 -7.61
C GLY A 85 -2.43 13.89 -8.26
N TYR A 86 -2.95 15.02 -8.74
CA TYR A 86 -4.29 15.03 -9.34
C TYR A 86 -4.41 14.16 -10.60
N HIS A 87 -3.32 14.02 -11.36
CA HIS A 87 -3.31 13.29 -12.64
C HIS A 87 -2.47 12.00 -12.63
N SER A 88 -1.73 11.71 -11.56
CA SER A 88 -0.70 10.67 -11.57
C SER A 88 -0.41 10.14 -10.17
N MET A 89 -0.12 8.84 -10.08
CA MET A 89 0.28 8.17 -8.83
C MET A 89 1.78 8.31 -8.53
N GLU A 90 2.55 8.75 -9.52
CA GLU A 90 3.97 9.04 -9.43
C GLU A 90 4.19 10.40 -8.74
N ASP A 91 3.32 11.37 -8.98
CA ASP A 91 3.29 12.64 -8.23
C ASP A 91 2.90 12.38 -6.77
N THR A 92 3.71 12.86 -5.83
CA THR A 92 3.59 12.64 -4.40
C THR A 92 3.44 13.99 -3.71
N ARG A 93 2.31 14.21 -3.04
CA ARG A 93 2.00 15.44 -2.32
C ARG A 93 1.95 15.17 -0.83
N ILE A 94 2.93 15.69 -0.09
CA ILE A 94 3.00 15.51 1.37
C ILE A 94 1.79 16.16 2.04
N ASP A 95 1.13 15.41 2.92
CA ASP A 95 -0.08 15.81 3.62
C ASP A 95 0.28 16.58 4.90
N ASN A 96 0.64 17.86 4.74
CA ASN A 96 1.08 18.71 5.84
C ASN A 96 -0.05 19.21 6.76
N PHE A 97 -1.31 19.06 6.34
CA PHE A 97 -2.47 19.63 7.04
C PHE A 97 -3.26 18.60 7.84
N SER A 98 -2.86 17.33 7.80
CA SER A 98 -3.48 16.30 8.61
C SER A 98 -3.07 16.44 10.08
N ASN A 99 -4.03 16.25 10.98
CA ASN A 99 -3.78 16.10 12.41
C ASN A 99 -2.85 14.91 12.71
N TYR A 100 -2.69 13.99 11.77
CA TYR A 100 -1.83 12.82 11.86
C TYR A 100 -0.88 12.81 10.65
N PRO A 101 0.25 13.52 10.67
CA PRO A 101 1.11 13.70 9.51
C PRO A 101 1.96 12.47 9.17
N TYR A 102 1.87 11.37 9.93
CA TYR A 102 2.65 10.16 9.69
C TYR A 102 1.79 8.91 9.58
N ASN A 103 2.29 7.92 8.83
CA ASN A 103 1.75 6.57 8.71
C ASN A 103 2.69 5.56 9.35
N LEU A 104 2.11 4.56 9.98
CA LEU A 104 2.78 3.31 10.32
C LEU A 104 2.62 2.34 9.15
N SER A 105 3.74 1.97 8.53
CA SER A 105 3.81 1.15 7.33
C SER A 105 4.74 -0.05 7.52
N TYR A 106 4.57 -1.08 6.68
CA TYR A 106 5.33 -2.32 6.79
C TYR A 106 5.80 -2.80 5.42
N GLU A 107 7.07 -3.14 5.33
CA GLU A 107 7.61 -3.88 4.19
C GLU A 107 7.53 -5.37 4.50
N ARG A 108 6.92 -6.13 3.59
CA ARG A 108 6.75 -7.58 3.70
C ARG A 108 6.74 -8.22 2.32
N ASN A 109 6.98 -9.52 2.27
CA ASN A 109 6.74 -10.28 1.05
C ASN A 109 5.22 -10.43 0.83
N LYS A 110 4.70 -9.88 -0.27
CA LYS A 110 3.27 -9.94 -0.61
C LYS A 110 2.81 -11.36 -0.99
N ASN A 111 3.75 -12.24 -1.36
CA ASN A 111 3.46 -13.61 -1.76
C ASN A 111 3.21 -14.54 -0.56
N ASP A 112 3.58 -14.12 0.66
CA ASP A 112 3.47 -14.96 1.85
C ASP A 112 2.01 -15.25 2.26
N SER A 113 1.00 -14.72 1.55
CA SER A 113 -0.42 -15.01 1.79
C SER A 113 -0.84 -14.84 3.26
N ILE A 114 -0.27 -13.82 3.92
CA ILE A 114 -0.55 -13.44 5.30
C ILE A 114 -1.30 -12.11 5.39
N SER A 115 -2.12 -11.97 6.43
CA SER A 115 -2.63 -10.71 6.97
C SER A 115 -1.78 -10.26 8.15
N LEU A 116 -1.70 -8.94 8.33
CA LEU A 116 -1.05 -8.29 9.46
C LEU A 116 -2.07 -7.36 10.11
N ASP A 117 -2.45 -7.68 11.35
CA ASP A 117 -3.53 -7.00 12.04
C ASP A 117 -3.03 -6.50 13.39
N ILE A 118 -3.18 -5.20 13.67
CA ILE A 118 -2.88 -4.67 14.99
C ILE A 118 -3.91 -5.21 16.00
N PHE A 119 -3.43 -5.71 17.14
CA PHE A 119 -4.31 -6.19 18.21
C PHE A 119 -5.29 -5.09 18.64
N SER A 120 -6.56 -5.43 18.86
CA SER A 120 -7.61 -4.46 19.22
C SER A 120 -7.24 -3.59 20.42
N ASP A 121 -6.61 -4.19 21.45
CA ASP A 121 -6.16 -3.47 22.64
C ASP A 121 -5.03 -2.48 22.37
N ASP A 122 -4.25 -2.69 21.31
CA ASP A 122 -3.11 -1.85 20.95
C ASP A 122 -3.50 -0.77 19.94
N LYS A 123 -4.67 -0.87 19.28
CA LYS A 123 -5.18 0.19 18.40
C LYS A 123 -5.36 1.52 19.13
N LYS A 124 -5.74 1.49 20.41
CA LYS A 124 -5.87 2.68 21.27
C LYS A 124 -4.54 3.37 21.59
N LYS A 125 -3.41 2.69 21.33
CA LYS A 125 -2.05 3.23 21.52
C LYS A 125 -1.59 4.05 20.30
N LEU A 126 -2.28 3.90 19.17
CA LEU A 126 -2.10 4.76 18.00
C LEU A 126 -2.89 6.05 18.18
N ASP A 127 -2.40 7.15 17.60
CA ASP A 127 -3.12 8.41 17.63
C ASP A 127 -4.43 8.35 16.82
N SER A 128 -4.45 7.52 15.76
CA SER A 128 -5.65 7.10 15.03
C SER A 128 -5.35 5.85 14.19
N CYS A 129 -6.37 5.11 13.78
CA CYS A 129 -6.23 4.01 12.83
C CYS A 129 -7.50 3.83 12.02
N ASP A 130 -7.37 3.31 10.80
CA ASP A 130 -8.50 2.79 10.04
C ASP A 130 -8.35 1.27 9.82
N VAL A 131 -9.06 0.73 8.83
CA VAL A 131 -9.04 -0.71 8.51
C VAL A 131 -7.67 -1.15 7.97
N VAL A 132 -6.90 -0.23 7.38
CA VAL A 132 -5.70 -0.52 6.59
C VAL A 132 -4.44 0.08 7.23
N TRP A 133 -4.53 1.23 7.89
CA TRP A 133 -3.38 2.03 8.33
C TRP A 133 -3.46 2.46 9.79
N GLY A 134 -2.28 2.55 10.41
CA GLY A 134 -2.07 3.29 11.66
C GLY A 134 -1.56 4.69 11.37
N TYR A 135 -2.10 5.68 12.07
CA TYR A 135 -1.78 7.09 11.90
C TYR A 135 -1.15 7.66 13.18
N LEU A 136 -0.12 8.48 13.02
CA LEU A 136 0.64 9.04 14.12
C LEU A 136 0.73 10.57 14.02
N LYS A 137 0.62 11.25 15.17
CA LYS A 137 0.89 12.69 15.34
C LYS A 137 2.38 12.98 15.29
N GLN A 138 3.16 12.06 15.83
CA GLN A 138 4.61 12.18 15.96
C GLN A 138 5.31 11.03 15.21
N PRO A 139 6.58 11.21 14.79
CA PRO A 139 7.31 10.20 14.04
C PRO A 139 7.89 9.09 14.95
N TYR A 140 7.11 8.63 15.93
CA TYR A 140 7.48 7.55 16.85
C TYR A 140 6.22 6.90 17.44
N LEU A 141 6.36 5.66 17.92
CA LEU A 141 5.34 4.98 18.70
C LEU A 141 5.50 5.35 20.17
N GLN A 142 4.39 5.69 20.85
CA GLN A 142 4.43 6.02 22.28
C GLN A 142 4.62 4.78 23.16
N ASP A 143 4.23 3.61 22.65
CA ASP A 143 4.31 2.33 23.33
C ASP A 143 4.47 1.21 22.29
N THR A 144 4.87 0.03 22.75
CA THR A 144 4.98 -1.16 21.91
C THR A 144 3.61 -1.58 21.37
N ILE A 145 3.56 -1.80 20.06
CA ILE A 145 2.36 -2.30 19.37
C ILE A 145 2.58 -3.76 18.99
N ARG A 146 1.57 -4.59 19.26
CA ARG A 146 1.51 -5.98 18.81
C ARG A 146 0.76 -6.05 17.49
N ILE A 147 1.37 -6.75 16.54
CA ILE A 147 0.80 -7.12 15.25
C ILE A 147 0.62 -8.62 15.23
N LYS A 148 -0.60 -9.05 14.96
CA LYS A 148 -0.97 -10.44 14.73
C LYS A 148 -0.68 -10.80 13.28
N ILE A 149 0.01 -11.91 13.07
CA ILE A 149 0.17 -12.53 11.75
C ILE A 149 -0.86 -13.65 11.65
N ASN A 150 -1.67 -13.65 10.59
CA ASN A 150 -2.51 -14.80 10.22
C ASN A 150 -2.28 -15.12 8.75
N GLY A 151 -1.92 -16.37 8.43
CA GLY A 151 -1.69 -16.81 7.06
C GLY A 151 -2.33 -18.14 6.74
N ALA A 152 -2.22 -18.54 5.47
CA ALA A 152 -2.62 -19.88 5.03
C ALA A 152 -1.80 -20.98 5.74
N GLY A 153 -2.35 -22.19 5.83
CA GLY A 153 -1.61 -23.35 6.38
C GLY A 153 -1.21 -23.23 7.86
N ASN A 154 -2.08 -22.62 8.68
CA ASN A 154 -1.85 -22.38 10.12
C ASN A 154 -0.66 -21.47 10.45
N GLN A 155 -0.20 -20.66 9.50
CA GLN A 155 0.78 -19.61 9.77
C GLN A 155 0.20 -18.61 10.77
N LYS A 156 0.84 -18.50 11.93
CA LYS A 156 0.43 -17.60 13.01
C LYS A 156 1.65 -17.00 13.67
N GLY A 157 1.50 -15.79 14.17
CA GLY A 157 2.57 -15.18 14.94
C GLY A 157 2.17 -13.85 15.55
N ILE A 158 3.08 -13.35 16.38
CA ILE A 158 2.97 -12.05 17.03
C ILE A 158 4.27 -11.31 16.82
N ILE A 159 4.18 -10.11 16.24
CA ILE A 159 5.30 -9.18 16.13
C ILE A 159 5.06 -8.06 17.13
N LYS A 160 6.09 -7.68 17.87
CA LYS A 160 6.13 -6.42 18.64
C LYS A 160 6.96 -5.41 17.88
N ILE A 161 6.47 -4.18 17.79
CA ILE A 161 7.17 -3.04 17.17
C ILE A 161 7.24 -1.87 18.15
N TRP A 162 8.32 -1.08 18.13
CA TRP A 162 8.50 0.13 18.95
C TRP A 162 9.38 1.19 18.27
#